data_AF-A0A2W6C3P9-F1
#
_entry.id   AF-A0A2W6C3P9-F1
#
_cell.length_a   1.000
_cell.length_b   1.000
_cell.length_c   1.000
_cell.angle_alpha   90.00
_cell.angle_beta   90.00
_cell.angle_gamma   90.00
#
_symmetry.space_group_name_H-M   'P 1'
#
loop_
_entity.id
_entity.type
_entity.pdbx_description
1 polymer ?
#
loop_
_entity_poly.entity_id
_entity_poly.type
_entity_poly.pdbx_seq_one_letter_code
_entity_poly.pdbx_strand_id
1 'polypeptide(L)'
;MLFSRPKTELVSPERALPGRGQYEYAIPATHFVSGRAIAPPFPDGLHAVILGSGCFWGTEEIFWETDGVWVTAVGYAGGITQHPSYEEVCSGMTGHTEAVLVVYDPTVTSFEQLLRKFFETHDPTQGMRQGNDIGTQYRSAIYYTDDSQRAAAERAKAAYSARLEAADYGSATTEIAPAAEFYYAEGYHQQYLAK
;
A
#
# COMPACT_ATOMS: atom_id res chain seq x y z
N MET A 1 -12.88 0.39 32.98
CA MET A 1 -12.98 -0.15 31.60
C MET A 1 -12.34 0.87 30.69
N LEU A 2 -11.12 0.62 30.23
CA LEU A 2 -10.43 1.48 29.27
C LEU A 2 -11.07 1.24 27.90
N PHE A 3 -11.79 2.23 27.38
CA PHE A 3 -12.45 2.16 26.10
C PHE A 3 -11.41 1.91 25.00
N SER A 4 -11.32 0.66 24.52
CA SER A 4 -10.57 0.33 23.31
C SER A 4 -11.23 1.08 22.16
N ARG A 5 -10.51 2.04 21.57
CA ARG A 5 -10.99 2.82 20.42
C ARG A 5 -11.20 1.85 19.25
N PRO A 6 -12.24 2.03 18.42
CA PRO A 6 -12.39 1.21 17.24
C PRO A 6 -11.16 1.36 16.35
N LYS A 7 -10.51 0.24 15.99
CA LYS A 7 -9.38 0.20 15.03
C LYS A 7 -9.75 0.73 13.64
N THR A 8 -11.02 1.07 13.41
CA THR A 8 -11.59 1.56 12.16
C THR A 8 -11.68 3.08 12.10
N GLU A 9 -11.00 3.81 12.99
CA GLU A 9 -10.92 5.27 12.98
C GLU A 9 -9.47 5.72 12.92
N LEU A 10 -9.13 6.64 12.02
CA LEU A 10 -7.78 7.18 11.91
C LEU A 10 -7.37 7.93 13.19
N VAL A 11 -6.11 7.74 13.60
CA VAL A 11 -5.53 8.45 14.74
C VAL A 11 -5.31 9.92 14.40
N SER A 12 -5.47 10.82 15.38
CA SER A 12 -5.12 12.24 15.20
C SER A 12 -3.63 12.46 15.44
N PRO A 13 -3.02 13.52 14.88
CA PRO A 13 -1.59 13.79 15.03
C PRO A 13 -1.12 13.85 16.49
N GLU A 14 -1.94 14.40 17.39
CA GLU A 14 -1.60 14.58 18.81
C GLU A 14 -1.56 13.25 19.58
N ARG A 15 -2.17 12.21 18.99
CA ARG A 15 -2.30 10.88 19.60
C ARG A 15 -1.48 9.82 18.88
N ALA A 16 -0.96 10.12 17.70
CA ALA A 16 -0.16 9.19 16.94
C ALA A 16 1.09 8.79 17.74
N LEU A 17 1.56 7.56 17.56
CA LEU A 17 2.83 7.15 18.15
C LEU A 17 3.96 8.07 17.63
N PRO A 18 4.91 8.44 18.48
CA PRO A 18 5.96 9.40 18.13
C PRO A 18 6.91 8.87 17.05
N GLY A 19 6.99 7.55 16.89
CA GLY A 19 7.88 6.90 15.94
C GLY A 19 9.34 7.07 16.32
N ARG A 20 10.22 7.03 15.32
CA ARG A 20 11.66 7.05 15.49
C ARG A 20 12.36 7.62 14.26
N GLY A 21 13.62 8.02 14.41
CA GLY A 21 14.39 8.64 13.33
C GLY A 21 15.04 7.68 12.34
N GLN A 22 15.01 6.36 12.61
CA GLN A 22 15.60 5.32 11.77
C GLN A 22 14.95 3.96 12.04
N TYR A 23 15.11 2.99 11.14
CA TYR A 23 14.67 1.61 11.34
C TYR A 23 15.42 0.93 12.51
N GLU A 24 14.71 0.11 13.29
CA GLU A 24 15.30 -0.76 14.33
C GLU A 24 15.80 -2.10 13.76
N TYR A 25 15.53 -2.34 12.48
CA TYR A 25 15.85 -3.54 11.75
C TYR A 25 16.55 -3.20 10.43
N ALA A 26 17.31 -4.16 9.91
CA ALA A 26 17.91 -4.02 8.59
C ALA A 26 16.86 -4.33 7.51
N ILE A 27 16.76 -3.45 6.52
CA ILE A 27 16.04 -3.74 5.28
C ILE A 27 16.93 -4.68 4.44
N PRO A 28 16.39 -5.80 3.91
CA PRO A 28 17.15 -6.67 3.02
C PRO A 28 17.74 -5.87 1.86
N ALA A 29 18.96 -6.19 1.42
CA ALA A 29 19.56 -5.48 0.28
C ALA A 29 18.88 -5.85 -1.05
N THR A 30 18.42 -7.10 -1.17
CA THR A 30 17.90 -7.68 -2.41
C THR A 30 16.49 -8.23 -2.23
N HIS A 31 15.69 -8.03 -3.26
CA HIS A 31 14.38 -8.65 -3.42
C HIS A 31 14.52 -10.16 -3.57
N PHE A 32 13.75 -10.93 -2.80
CA PHE A 32 13.89 -12.38 -2.73
C PHE A 32 13.65 -13.07 -4.09
N VAL A 33 12.60 -12.64 -4.82
CA VAL A 33 12.20 -13.27 -6.09
C VAL A 33 13.13 -12.88 -7.27
N SER A 34 13.36 -11.57 -7.48
CA SER A 34 14.11 -11.08 -8.65
C SER A 34 15.62 -10.99 -8.44
N GLY A 35 16.10 -11.06 -7.19
CA GLY A 35 17.51 -10.84 -6.84
C GLY A 35 18.00 -9.40 -7.03
N ARG A 36 17.14 -8.47 -7.43
CA ARG A 36 17.45 -7.05 -7.67
C ARG A 36 17.50 -6.28 -6.34
N ALA A 37 18.10 -5.09 -6.34
CA ALA A 37 18.04 -4.20 -5.18
C ALA A 37 16.57 -3.86 -4.84
N ILE A 38 16.17 -4.02 -3.57
CA ILE A 38 14.80 -3.75 -3.12
C ILE A 38 14.55 -2.25 -2.88
N ALA A 39 15.62 -1.50 -2.64
CA ALA A 39 15.60 -0.08 -2.30
C ALA A 39 16.36 0.73 -3.36
N PRO A 40 16.05 2.04 -3.50
CA PRO A 40 16.71 2.92 -4.46
C PRO A 40 18.21 3.07 -4.19
N PRO A 41 19.01 3.53 -5.19
CA PRO A 41 18.56 4.01 -6.50
C PRO A 41 18.13 2.87 -7.44
N PHE A 42 16.96 3.04 -8.05
CA PHE A 42 16.51 2.17 -9.14
C PHE A 42 17.04 2.69 -10.48
N PRO A 43 17.15 1.84 -11.52
CA PRO A 43 17.50 2.28 -12.86
C PRO A 43 16.61 3.43 -13.37
N ASP A 44 17.22 4.33 -14.16
CA ASP A 44 16.51 5.43 -14.80
C ASP A 44 15.38 4.92 -15.71
N GLY A 45 14.31 5.70 -15.81
CA GLY A 45 13.14 5.39 -16.64
C GLY A 45 12.11 4.47 -15.98
N LEU A 46 12.42 3.91 -14.80
CA LEU A 46 11.43 3.21 -13.98
C LEU A 46 10.53 4.20 -13.24
N HIS A 47 9.27 3.79 -13.07
CA HIS A 47 8.26 4.55 -12.35
C HIS A 47 7.88 3.80 -11.06
N ALA A 48 7.33 4.52 -10.09
CA ALA A 48 6.90 3.95 -8.82
C ALA A 48 5.47 4.39 -8.47
N VAL A 49 4.76 3.55 -7.74
CA VAL A 49 3.48 3.87 -7.08
C VAL A 49 3.42 3.06 -5.78
N ILE A 50 2.69 3.56 -4.78
CA ILE A 50 2.42 2.81 -3.55
C ILE A 50 0.93 2.47 -3.48
N LEU A 51 0.61 1.20 -3.26
CA LEU A 51 -0.75 0.67 -3.28
C LEU A 51 -1.07 -0.05 -1.96
N GLY A 52 -2.19 0.29 -1.33
CA GLY A 52 -2.73 -0.40 -0.16
C GLY A 52 -4.03 -1.13 -0.51
N SER A 53 -4.11 -2.42 -0.23
CA SER A 53 -5.27 -3.26 -0.58
C SER A 53 -5.55 -4.36 0.43
N GLY A 54 -5.34 -4.07 1.71
CA GLY A 54 -5.47 -5.04 2.80
C GLY A 54 -4.12 -5.59 3.22
N CYS A 55 -4.09 -6.88 3.63
CA CYS A 55 -2.83 -7.54 3.95
C CYS A 55 -1.85 -7.44 2.78
N PHE A 56 -0.70 -6.84 3.03
CA PHE A 56 0.28 -6.55 1.99
C PHE A 56 0.94 -7.80 1.37
N TRP A 57 0.84 -8.98 2.00
CA TRP A 57 1.52 -10.19 1.55
C TRP A 57 0.93 -10.71 0.24
N GLY A 58 -0.39 -10.87 0.18
CA GLY A 58 -1.08 -11.27 -1.06
C GLY A 58 -1.02 -10.16 -2.10
N THR A 59 -1.09 -8.90 -1.67
CA THR A 59 -0.96 -7.75 -2.58
C THR A 59 0.40 -7.74 -3.27
N GLU A 60 1.48 -7.95 -2.52
CA GLU A 60 2.84 -7.95 -3.05
C GLU A 60 3.04 -9.07 -4.07
N GLU A 61 2.51 -10.27 -3.77
CA GLU A 61 2.56 -11.43 -4.66
C GLU A 61 1.98 -11.12 -6.04
N ILE A 62 0.77 -10.57 -6.06
CA ILE A 62 0.08 -10.18 -7.28
C ILE A 62 0.94 -9.24 -8.15
N PHE A 63 1.68 -8.33 -7.52
CA PHE A 63 2.47 -7.34 -8.26
C PHE A 63 3.84 -7.86 -8.68
N TRP A 64 4.56 -8.66 -7.89
CA TRP A 64 5.85 -9.20 -8.37
C TRP A 64 5.67 -10.18 -9.53
N GLU A 65 4.50 -10.82 -9.66
CA GLU A 65 4.15 -11.70 -10.79
C GLU A 65 3.67 -10.93 -12.02
N THR A 66 3.50 -9.62 -11.93
CA THR A 66 2.98 -8.81 -13.04
C THR A 66 4.09 -8.41 -14.01
N ASP A 67 3.91 -8.75 -15.28
CA ASP A 67 4.83 -8.35 -16.35
C ASP A 67 5.11 -6.85 -16.32
N GLY A 68 6.38 -6.48 -16.48
CA GLY A 68 6.84 -5.09 -16.41
C GLY A 68 7.06 -4.55 -15.01
N VAL A 69 6.68 -5.27 -13.95
CA VAL A 69 7.09 -4.91 -12.58
C VAL A 69 8.57 -5.26 -12.39
N TRP A 70 9.35 -4.26 -11.98
CA TRP A 70 10.79 -4.37 -11.77
C TRP A 70 11.12 -4.95 -10.39
N VAL A 71 10.51 -4.38 -9.35
CA VAL A 71 10.67 -4.82 -7.96
C VAL A 71 9.46 -4.37 -7.14
N THR A 72 9.12 -5.13 -6.10
CA THR A 72 8.14 -4.73 -5.09
C THR A 72 8.78 -4.61 -3.71
N ALA A 73 8.16 -3.86 -2.81
CA ALA A 73 8.50 -3.92 -1.39
C ALA A 73 7.25 -3.68 -0.55
N VAL A 74 7.12 -4.38 0.57
CA VAL A 74 6.05 -4.13 1.53
C VAL A 74 6.47 -3.13 2.60
N GLY A 75 5.50 -2.36 3.08
CA GLY A 75 5.75 -1.30 4.03
C GLY A 75 4.50 -0.59 4.50
N TYR A 76 4.71 0.60 5.04
CA TYR A 76 3.70 1.41 5.70
C TYR A 76 3.67 2.80 5.08
N ALA A 77 2.48 3.26 4.66
CA ALA A 77 2.30 4.54 3.99
C ALA A 77 1.00 5.24 4.42
N GLY A 78 0.91 6.55 4.15
CA GLY A 78 -0.29 7.36 4.41
C GLY A 78 -0.63 7.63 5.88
N GLY A 79 0.30 7.35 6.79
CA GLY A 79 0.18 7.66 8.21
C GLY A 79 1.08 8.81 8.66
N ILE A 80 1.25 8.89 9.98
CA ILE A 80 1.92 10.01 10.66
C ILE A 80 3.24 9.56 11.29
N THR A 81 3.25 8.39 11.92
CA THR A 81 4.38 7.90 12.71
C THR A 81 5.58 7.57 11.82
N GLN A 82 6.74 8.17 12.11
CA GLN A 82 7.96 7.89 11.35
C GLN A 82 8.58 6.53 11.72
N HIS A 83 9.04 5.78 10.71
CA HIS A 83 9.69 4.47 10.84
C HIS A 83 8.95 3.52 11.80
N PRO A 84 7.63 3.28 11.60
CA PRO A 84 6.86 2.45 12.52
C PRO A 84 7.24 0.96 12.39
N SER A 85 7.04 0.18 13.44
CA SER A 85 7.09 -1.29 13.38
C SER A 85 5.74 -1.89 12.99
N TYR A 86 5.73 -3.17 12.61
CA TYR A 86 4.49 -3.90 12.35
C TYR A 86 3.51 -3.85 13.53
N GLU A 87 4.00 -4.04 14.76
CA GLU A 87 3.17 -4.03 15.97
C GLU A 87 2.56 -2.66 16.23
N GLU A 88 3.32 -1.59 15.99
CA GLU A 88 2.82 -0.22 16.11
C GLU A 88 1.72 0.05 15.10
N VAL A 89 1.90 -0.38 13.84
CA VAL A 89 0.86 -0.27 12.80
C VAL A 89 -0.38 -1.08 13.17
N CYS A 90 -0.22 -2.31 13.65
CA CYS A 90 -1.31 -3.18 14.10
C CYS A 90 -2.10 -2.63 15.30
N SER A 91 -1.51 -1.71 16.06
CA SER A 91 -2.21 -0.99 17.14
C SER A 91 -3.25 0.00 16.63
N GLY A 92 -3.15 0.43 15.35
CA GLY A 92 -3.96 1.49 14.75
C GLY A 92 -3.52 2.91 15.13
N MET A 93 -2.46 3.06 15.92
CA MET A 93 -2.00 4.34 16.47
C MET A 93 -0.97 5.07 15.59
N THR A 94 -0.71 4.58 14.38
CA THR A 94 0.25 5.20 13.46
C THR A 94 -0.40 5.95 12.30
N GLY A 95 -1.67 5.62 12.00
CA GLY A 95 -2.40 6.12 10.83
C GLY A 95 -1.99 5.47 9.50
N HIS A 96 -0.95 4.65 9.48
CA HIS A 96 -0.49 4.00 8.26
C HIS A 96 -1.45 2.92 7.78
N THR A 97 -1.42 2.67 6.48
CA THR A 97 -1.90 1.42 5.88
C THR A 97 -0.71 0.52 5.56
N GLU A 98 -0.92 -0.79 5.65
CA GLU A 98 -0.10 -1.76 4.94
C GLU A 98 -0.19 -1.44 3.44
N ALA A 99 0.98 -1.35 2.82
CA ALA A 99 1.12 -0.91 1.45
C ALA A 99 2.27 -1.63 0.74
N VAL A 100 2.18 -1.66 -0.58
CA VAL A 100 3.19 -2.21 -1.49
C VAL A 100 3.73 -1.08 -2.35
N LEU A 101 5.03 -0.84 -2.28
CA LEU A 101 5.77 -0.08 -3.28
C LEU A 101 5.90 -0.96 -4.53
N VAL A 102 5.38 -0.49 -5.66
CA VAL A 102 5.50 -1.16 -6.96
C VAL A 102 6.36 -0.30 -7.87
N VAL A 103 7.54 -0.79 -8.21
CA VAL A 103 8.43 -0.16 -9.19
C VAL A 103 8.28 -0.90 -10.50
N TYR A 104 8.03 -0.19 -11.59
CA TYR A 104 7.68 -0.80 -12.88
C TYR A 104 8.33 -0.06 -14.06
N ASP A 105 8.49 -0.79 -15.16
CA ASP A 105 8.93 -0.26 -16.44
C ASP A 105 7.71 0.20 -17.27
N PRO A 106 7.53 1.52 -17.49
CA PRO A 106 6.40 2.06 -18.22
C PRO A 106 6.37 1.66 -19.71
N THR A 107 7.47 1.10 -20.24
CA THR A 107 7.54 0.59 -21.61
C THR A 107 6.97 -0.83 -21.74
N VAL A 108 6.80 -1.54 -20.63
CA VAL A 108 6.28 -2.91 -20.58
C VAL A 108 4.88 -2.97 -19.96
N THR A 109 4.62 -2.23 -18.87
CA THR A 109 3.30 -2.10 -18.25
C THR A 109 2.95 -0.64 -17.99
N SER A 110 1.67 -0.29 -18.18
CA SER A 110 1.15 1.04 -17.88
C SER A 110 0.61 1.13 -16.46
N PHE A 111 0.51 2.35 -15.95
CA PHE A 111 -0.11 2.59 -14.65
C PHE A 111 -1.58 2.16 -14.62
N GLU A 112 -2.32 2.34 -15.72
CA GLU A 112 -3.70 1.90 -15.86
C GLU A 112 -3.84 0.38 -15.79
N GLN A 113 -2.86 -0.38 -16.29
CA GLN A 113 -2.85 -1.84 -16.17
C GLN A 113 -2.64 -2.26 -14.70
N LEU A 114 -1.75 -1.58 -13.98
CA LEU A 114 -1.55 -1.79 -12.55
C LEU A 114 -2.81 -1.42 -11.75
N LEU A 115 -3.47 -0.30 -12.06
CA LEU A 115 -4.73 0.10 -11.43
C LEU A 115 -5.86 -0.89 -11.70
N ARG A 116 -5.94 -1.43 -12.91
CA ARG A 116 -6.92 -2.47 -13.24
C ARG A 116 -6.71 -3.68 -12.34
N LYS A 117 -5.48 -4.18 -12.27
CA LYS A 117 -5.14 -5.32 -11.42
C LYS A 117 -5.43 -5.02 -9.95
N PHE A 118 -5.02 -3.85 -9.46
CA PHE A 118 -5.33 -3.36 -8.10
C PHE A 118 -6.82 -3.47 -7.77
N PHE A 119 -7.71 -2.90 -8.60
CA PHE A 119 -9.15 -2.93 -8.32
C PHE A 119 -9.79 -4.32 -8.48
N GLU A 120 -9.22 -5.19 -9.31
CA GLU A 120 -9.71 -6.55 -9.55
C GLU A 120 -9.29 -7.55 -8.45
N THR A 121 -8.29 -7.23 -7.62
CA THR A 121 -7.70 -8.18 -6.65
C THR A 121 -8.01 -7.91 -5.17
N HIS A 122 -8.77 -6.88 -4.85
CA HIS A 122 -9.28 -6.64 -3.49
C HIS A 122 -10.69 -6.05 -3.53
N ASP A 123 -11.40 -6.03 -2.41
CA ASP A 123 -12.68 -5.33 -2.32
C ASP A 123 -12.43 -3.86 -1.90
N PRO A 124 -12.61 -2.88 -2.80
CA PRO A 124 -12.32 -1.48 -2.51
C PRO A 124 -13.48 -0.78 -1.78
N THR A 125 -14.55 -1.47 -1.37
CA THR A 125 -15.75 -0.87 -0.73
C THR A 125 -15.76 -0.99 0.78
N GLN A 126 -14.78 -1.67 1.37
CA GLN A 126 -14.84 -2.11 2.77
C GLN A 126 -14.35 -1.07 3.79
N GLY A 127 -13.86 0.10 3.35
CA GLY A 127 -13.38 1.15 4.22
C GLY A 127 -12.12 0.74 5.00
N MET A 128 -12.24 0.69 6.33
CA MET A 128 -11.13 0.38 7.25
C MET A 128 -11.06 -1.12 7.56
N ARG A 129 -11.13 -1.94 6.51
CA ARG A 129 -11.15 -3.40 6.53
C ARG A 129 -10.78 -3.96 5.15
N GLN A 130 -10.18 -5.15 5.11
CA GLN A 130 -10.15 -6.01 3.93
C GLN A 130 -10.43 -7.46 4.32
N GLY A 131 -11.54 -8.03 3.85
CA GLY A 131 -11.99 -9.37 4.23
C GLY A 131 -12.12 -9.51 5.75
N ASN A 132 -11.32 -10.40 6.34
CA ASN A 132 -11.27 -10.66 7.78
C ASN A 132 -10.31 -9.71 8.53
N ASP A 133 -9.48 -8.96 7.81
CA ASP A 133 -8.49 -8.05 8.38
C ASP A 133 -9.15 -6.70 8.69
N ILE A 134 -9.37 -6.42 9.97
CA ILE A 134 -10.11 -5.24 10.44
C ILE A 134 -9.15 -4.22 11.04
N GLY A 135 -9.18 -3.01 10.50
CA GLY A 135 -8.43 -1.87 10.98
C GLY A 135 -8.05 -0.89 9.88
N THR A 136 -7.75 0.35 10.27
CA THR A 136 -7.28 1.41 9.36
C THR A 136 -6.05 1.01 8.58
N GLN A 137 -5.26 0.06 9.09
CA GLN A 137 -4.08 -0.43 8.42
C GLN A 137 -4.35 -1.32 7.21
N TYR A 138 -5.61 -1.71 6.97
CA TYR A 138 -6.00 -2.58 5.85
C TYR A 138 -6.85 -1.85 4.81
N ARG A 139 -6.86 -0.52 4.85
CA ARG A 139 -7.70 0.28 3.95
C ARG A 139 -7.20 0.23 2.51
N SER A 140 -8.14 0.36 1.57
CA SER A 140 -7.81 0.57 0.17
C SER A 140 -7.19 1.96 -0.03
N ALA A 141 -6.01 2.05 -0.65
CA ALA A 141 -5.29 3.30 -0.87
C ALA A 141 -4.41 3.27 -2.13
N ILE A 142 -4.26 4.43 -2.77
CA ILE A 142 -3.34 4.68 -3.88
C ILE A 142 -2.57 5.96 -3.55
N TYR A 143 -1.25 5.84 -3.39
CA TYR A 143 -0.37 6.99 -3.22
C TYR A 143 0.42 7.28 -4.49
N TYR A 144 0.10 8.40 -5.15
CA TYR A 144 0.63 8.76 -6.46
C TYR A 144 1.91 9.61 -6.37
N THR A 145 2.82 9.47 -7.33
CA THR A 145 4.08 10.23 -7.37
C THR A 145 4.00 11.48 -8.25
N ASP A 146 3.01 11.57 -9.12
CA ASP A 146 2.80 12.72 -10.01
C ASP A 146 1.32 12.96 -10.36
N ASP A 147 1.04 14.11 -10.98
CA ASP A 147 -0.32 14.52 -11.34
C ASP A 147 -0.96 13.63 -12.42
N SER A 148 -0.16 12.96 -13.26
CA SER A 148 -0.68 12.04 -14.27
C SER A 148 -1.22 10.78 -13.62
N GLN A 149 -0.51 10.25 -12.62
CA GLN A 149 -0.98 9.16 -11.77
C GLN A 149 -2.21 9.57 -10.96
N ARG A 150 -2.25 10.78 -10.37
CA ARG A 150 -3.47 11.28 -9.69
C ARG A 150 -4.69 11.19 -10.60
N ALA A 151 -4.61 11.79 -11.79
CA ALA A 151 -5.72 11.83 -12.72
C ALA A 151 -6.14 10.43 -13.22
N ALA A 152 -5.19 9.53 -13.43
CA ALA A 152 -5.47 8.15 -13.82
C ALA A 152 -6.15 7.37 -12.67
N ALA A 153 -5.67 7.52 -11.43
CA ALA A 153 -6.24 6.88 -10.25
C ALA A 153 -7.67 7.35 -9.98
N GLU A 154 -7.94 8.66 -10.05
CA GLU A 154 -9.28 9.22 -9.89
C GLU A 154 -10.24 8.70 -10.96
N ARG A 155 -9.80 8.66 -12.22
CA ARG A 155 -10.59 8.13 -13.34
C ARG A 155 -10.90 6.64 -13.15
N ALA A 156 -9.90 5.85 -12.77
CA ALA A 156 -10.06 4.41 -12.53
C ALA A 156 -11.01 4.16 -11.35
N LYS A 157 -10.84 4.88 -10.23
CA LYS A 157 -11.74 4.80 -9.06
C LYS A 157 -13.19 5.14 -9.44
N ALA A 158 -13.41 6.22 -10.21
CA ALA A 158 -14.75 6.61 -10.64
C ALA A 158 -15.39 5.56 -11.56
N ALA A 159 -14.65 5.06 -12.55
CA ALA A 159 -15.14 4.03 -13.46
C ALA A 159 -15.44 2.71 -12.74
N TYR A 160 -14.60 2.30 -11.78
CA TYR A 160 -14.81 1.09 -11.01
C TYR A 160 -15.96 1.23 -10.01
N SER A 161 -16.09 2.40 -9.34
CA SER A 161 -17.22 2.69 -8.44
C SER A 161 -18.56 2.60 -9.16
N ALA A 162 -18.68 3.14 -10.39
CA ALA A 162 -19.92 3.03 -11.16
C ALA A 162 -20.31 1.58 -11.46
N ARG A 163 -19.33 0.68 -11.67
CA ARG A 163 -19.58 -0.76 -11.86
C ARG A 163 -19.99 -1.46 -10.57
N LEU A 164 -19.34 -1.11 -9.46
CA LEU A 164 -19.66 -1.63 -8.13
C LEU A 164 -21.07 -1.23 -7.69
N GLU A 165 -21.44 0.03 -7.90
CA GLU A 165 -22.79 0.55 -7.63
C GLU A 165 -23.85 -0.13 -8.48
N ALA A 166 -23.59 -0.35 -9.77
CA ALA A 166 -24.50 -1.10 -10.65
C ALA A 166 -24.69 -2.57 -10.23
N ALA A 167 -23.80 -3.09 -9.38
CA ALA A 167 -23.85 -4.43 -8.83
C ALA A 167 -24.18 -4.45 -7.32
N ASP A 168 -24.70 -3.34 -6.76
CA ASP A 168 -25.15 -3.19 -5.37
C ASP A 168 -24.04 -3.33 -4.29
N TYR A 169 -22.76 -3.14 -4.64
CA TYR A 169 -21.64 -3.13 -3.68
C TYR A 169 -21.40 -1.76 -3.02
N GLY A 170 -21.92 -0.68 -3.61
CA GLY A 170 -21.62 0.71 -3.22
C GLY A 170 -20.34 1.25 -3.87
N SER A 171 -19.97 2.49 -3.52
CA SER A 171 -18.81 3.18 -4.11
C SER A 171 -17.47 2.73 -3.49
N ALA A 172 -16.38 2.84 -4.24
CA ALA A 172 -15.05 2.54 -3.72
C ALA A 172 -14.64 3.55 -2.61
N THR A 173 -14.20 3.03 -1.47
CA THR A 173 -13.66 3.78 -0.33
C THR A 173 -12.17 4.12 -0.48
N THR A 174 -11.55 3.74 -1.60
CA THR A 174 -10.11 3.90 -1.87
C THR A 174 -9.63 5.33 -1.62
N GLU A 175 -8.68 5.49 -0.71
CA GLU A 175 -7.97 6.76 -0.49
C GLU A 175 -7.06 7.06 -1.69
N ILE A 176 -7.07 8.29 -2.18
CA ILE A 176 -6.12 8.74 -3.23
C ILE A 176 -5.43 10.00 -2.69
N ALA A 177 -4.12 9.92 -2.53
CA ALA A 177 -3.32 10.98 -1.94
C ALA A 177 -1.91 11.02 -2.56
N PRO A 178 -1.17 12.13 -2.48
CA PRO A 178 0.22 12.15 -2.91
C PRO A 178 1.06 11.19 -2.07
N ALA A 179 2.03 10.53 -2.71
CA ALA A 179 3.04 9.73 -2.03
C ALA A 179 3.85 10.61 -1.09
N ALA A 180 3.73 10.32 0.20
CA ALA A 180 4.64 10.78 1.23
C ALA A 180 5.78 9.77 1.39
N GLU A 181 6.42 9.74 2.56
CA GLU A 181 7.43 8.74 2.89
C GLU A 181 6.81 7.32 2.87
N PHE A 182 7.56 6.37 2.28
CA PHE A 182 7.28 4.94 2.37
C PHE A 182 8.24 4.32 3.39
N TYR A 183 7.69 3.74 4.46
CA TYR A 183 8.50 3.04 5.45
C TYR A 183 8.52 1.56 5.14
N TYR A 184 9.69 1.00 4.84
CA TYR A 184 9.83 -0.43 4.59
C TYR A 184 9.44 -1.22 5.83
N ALA A 185 8.66 -2.27 5.68
CA ALA A 185 8.41 -3.24 6.73
C ALA A 185 9.64 -4.13 6.97
N GLU A 186 9.62 -4.87 8.07
CA GLU A 186 10.68 -5.78 8.50
C GLU A 186 11.03 -6.79 7.41
N GLY A 187 12.30 -7.21 7.38
CA GLY A 187 12.81 -8.12 6.34
C GLY A 187 12.08 -9.47 6.26
N TYR A 188 11.40 -9.91 7.32
CA TYR A 188 10.58 -11.12 7.30
C TYR A 188 9.26 -10.93 6.55
N HIS A 189 8.71 -9.71 6.44
CA HIS A 189 7.51 -9.43 5.65
C HIS A 189 7.80 -9.33 4.15
N GLN A 190 9.01 -8.92 3.77
CA GLN A 190 9.40 -8.75 2.36
C GLN A 190 9.28 -10.07 1.59
N GLN A 191 8.45 -10.12 0.54
CA GLN A 191 8.19 -11.31 -0.26
C GLN A 191 7.84 -12.54 0.59
N TYR A 192 7.04 -12.33 1.64
CA TYR A 192 6.72 -13.35 2.64
C TYR A 192 6.19 -14.65 2.01
N LEU A 193 5.26 -14.56 1.05
CA LEU A 193 4.66 -15.76 0.43
C LEU A 193 5.60 -16.52 -0.53
N ALA A 194 6.74 -15.94 -0.88
CA ALA A 194 7.77 -16.61 -1.68
C ALA A 194 8.79 -17.38 -0.81
N LYS A 195 8.87 -17.11 0.50
CA LYS A 195 9.84 -17.68 1.45
C LYS A 195 9.28 -18.90 2.16
#